data_AF-A0A9P8KTM9-F1
#
_entry.id   AF-A0A9P8KTM9-F1
#
_cell.length_a   1.000
_cell.length_b   1.000
_cell.length_c   1.000
_cell.angle_alpha   90.00
_cell.angle_beta   90.00
_cell.angle_gamma   90.00
#
_symmetry.space_group_name_H-M   'P 1'
#
loop_
_entity.id
_entity.type
_entity.pdbx_description
1 polymer ?
#
loop_
_entity_poly.entity_id
_entity_poly.type
_entity_poly.pdbx_seq_one_letter_code
_entity_poly.pdbx_strand_id
1 'polypeptide(L)'
;MQASIFRGLSETNWSKSYTCGSNCTWPASQIVLGFDSVCSNVTAQTANISQIANWNRVAFGGVNLTTPGGIVFPYTWMIGAADGSVTAASLRTMTLGPEATAANGSFMHVAFLSDSYFGRYYTDYIYVTEPAMPDIIECTFSLVAWNYSLVTSDEKNLNIGSRVLIPLNDGVYQGQSVGNALNTTAAHINYTAEGHDFFVSMDEVEPLQVFFSSPAFEGSVDYGVGNPTDHYAGVGVIPAFMNASFTDVMDRVARSMTDSLQQSAAQRAYGLMQVDFSYFRVYWAWVSLPVALQFLAIVLLICTIIRNEEAGEKGQVPMWKSSRTVLLFHYFNEENDLLCDVQNPKELEDMEKTMETRLGY
;
A
#
# COMPACT_ATOMS: atom_id res chain seq x y z
N MET A 1 1.77 -13.64 -8.77
CA MET A 1 2.50 -14.42 -7.73
C MET A 1 4.02 -14.49 -7.99
N GLN A 2 4.53 -14.71 -9.20
CA GLN A 2 6.01 -14.74 -9.41
C GLN A 2 6.72 -13.42 -9.03
N ALA A 3 6.13 -12.27 -9.35
CA ALA A 3 6.68 -10.96 -8.97
C ALA A 3 6.83 -10.78 -7.44
N SER A 4 5.97 -11.40 -6.62
CA SER A 4 6.10 -11.32 -5.16
C SER A 4 7.28 -12.13 -4.64
N ILE A 5 7.72 -13.18 -5.35
CA ILE A 5 8.94 -13.92 -4.97
C ILE A 5 10.15 -13.03 -5.14
N PHE A 6 10.30 -12.39 -6.31
CA PHE A 6 11.38 -11.43 -6.54
C PHE A 6 11.35 -10.27 -5.54
N ARG A 7 10.17 -9.75 -5.21
CA ARG A 7 10.02 -8.73 -4.16
C ARG A 7 10.55 -9.21 -2.81
N GLY A 8 10.24 -10.45 -2.40
CA GLY A 8 10.74 -11.00 -1.13
C GLY A 8 12.26 -11.23 -1.11
N LEU A 9 12.86 -11.49 -2.28
CA LEU A 9 14.30 -11.61 -2.45
C LEU A 9 15.02 -10.25 -2.34
N SER A 10 14.45 -9.19 -2.92
CA SER A 10 15.13 -7.89 -3.05
C SER A 10 14.75 -6.86 -1.98
N GLU A 11 13.49 -6.83 -1.55
CA GLU A 11 12.96 -5.78 -0.67
C GLU A 11 12.77 -6.29 0.76
N THR A 12 13.19 -5.48 1.73
CA THR A 12 13.00 -5.76 3.15
C THR A 12 11.69 -5.21 3.70
N ASN A 13 11.12 -4.20 3.06
CA ASN A 13 9.89 -3.52 3.47
C ASN A 13 9.01 -3.20 2.26
N TRP A 14 7.74 -3.60 2.31
CA TRP A 14 6.71 -3.19 1.36
C TRP A 14 5.39 -2.98 2.08
N SER A 15 4.52 -2.11 1.53
CA SER A 15 3.18 -1.92 2.06
C SER A 15 2.21 -2.93 1.43
N LYS A 16 1.35 -3.52 2.26
CA LYS A 16 0.19 -4.27 1.76
C LYS A 16 -0.75 -3.30 1.07
N SER A 17 -1.31 -3.69 -0.08
CA SER A 17 -2.39 -2.91 -0.70
C SER A 17 -3.67 -3.07 0.14
N TYR A 18 -4.21 -1.93 0.59
CA TYR A 18 -5.52 -1.85 1.24
C TYR A 18 -6.18 -0.54 0.80
N THR A 19 -7.51 -0.49 0.91
CA THR A 19 -8.29 0.73 0.61
C THR A 19 -8.91 1.25 1.89
N CYS A 20 -8.33 2.30 2.46
CA CYS A 20 -8.92 3.08 3.55
C CYS A 20 -8.69 4.56 3.28
N GLY A 21 -9.73 5.39 3.47
CA GLY A 21 -9.66 6.84 3.25
C GLY A 21 -9.26 7.66 4.48
N SER A 22 -9.06 7.02 5.64
CA SER A 22 -8.69 7.66 6.92
C SER A 22 -8.05 6.62 7.86
N ASN A 23 -8.22 6.74 9.18
CA ASN A 23 -7.84 5.70 10.12
C ASN A 23 -8.88 4.57 10.13
N CYS A 24 -8.48 3.38 9.70
CA CYS A 24 -9.32 2.19 9.73
C CYS A 24 -8.91 1.21 10.83
N THR A 25 -9.90 0.52 11.39
CA THR A 25 -9.69 -0.55 12.37
C THR A 25 -10.54 -1.78 12.00
N TRP A 26 -9.98 -2.98 12.16
CA TRP A 26 -10.71 -4.23 11.98
C TRP A 26 -10.77 -4.95 13.34
N PRO A 27 -11.89 -4.82 14.08
CA PRO A 27 -11.98 -5.35 15.44
C PRO A 27 -12.15 -6.88 15.49
N ALA A 28 -12.69 -7.49 14.43
CA ALA A 28 -12.85 -8.93 14.34
C ALA A 28 -11.56 -9.59 13.84
N SER A 29 -11.18 -10.71 14.45
CA SER A 29 -10.10 -11.57 13.95
C SER A 29 -10.40 -12.05 12.53
N GLN A 30 -9.41 -11.97 11.65
CA GLN A 30 -9.52 -12.42 10.26
C GLN A 30 -8.62 -13.63 10.07
N ILE A 31 -9.21 -14.77 9.70
CA ILE A 31 -8.45 -15.96 9.33
C ILE A 31 -8.29 -15.95 7.81
N VAL A 32 -7.05 -15.93 7.36
CA VAL A 32 -6.70 -15.81 5.94
C VAL A 32 -5.69 -16.87 5.53
N LEU A 33 -5.80 -17.37 4.30
CA LEU A 33 -4.81 -18.28 3.73
C LEU A 33 -3.51 -17.53 3.43
N GLY A 34 -2.38 -18.21 3.60
CA GLY A 34 -1.07 -17.69 3.25
C GLY A 34 -0.02 -18.78 3.14
N PHE A 35 1.23 -18.35 3.12
CA PHE A 35 2.41 -19.18 3.02
C PHE A 35 3.26 -19.04 4.28
N ASP A 36 3.95 -20.12 4.62
CA ASP A 36 5.00 -20.14 5.63
C ASP A 36 6.23 -20.90 5.11
N SER A 37 7.39 -20.55 5.64
CA SER A 37 8.65 -21.23 5.34
C SER A 37 9.36 -21.60 6.64
N VAL A 38 9.43 -22.90 6.93
CA VAL A 38 10.12 -23.41 8.11
C VAL A 38 11.48 -23.94 7.70
N CYS A 39 12.54 -23.28 8.16
CA CYS A 39 13.91 -23.62 7.81
C CYS A 39 14.66 -24.26 8.98
N SER A 40 15.51 -25.23 8.68
CA SER A 40 16.38 -25.88 9.66
C SER A 40 17.77 -26.17 9.06
N ASN A 41 18.79 -26.15 9.91
CA ASN A 41 20.12 -26.57 9.52
C ASN A 41 20.16 -28.11 9.52
N VAL A 42 20.37 -28.69 8.34
CA VAL A 42 20.38 -30.14 8.11
C VAL A 42 21.77 -30.68 7.79
N THR A 43 22.83 -29.87 7.94
CA THR A 43 24.22 -30.25 7.59
C THR A 43 24.62 -31.61 8.15
N ALA A 44 24.35 -31.86 9.44
CA ALA A 44 24.72 -33.11 10.10
C ALA A 44 23.86 -34.33 9.69
N GLN A 45 22.65 -34.08 9.17
CA GLN A 45 21.69 -35.12 8.77
C GLN A 45 21.83 -35.46 7.28
N THR A 46 22.51 -34.63 6.50
CA THR A 46 22.74 -34.83 5.08
C THR A 46 23.59 -36.08 4.83
N ALA A 47 23.07 -36.97 3.99
CA ALA A 47 23.77 -38.18 3.59
C ALA A 47 25.04 -37.85 2.80
N ASN A 48 26.08 -38.68 2.96
CA ASN A 48 27.40 -38.53 2.34
C ASN A 48 28.20 -37.28 2.76
N ILE A 49 27.70 -36.44 3.68
CA ILE A 49 28.42 -35.25 4.16
C ILE A 49 29.77 -35.61 4.81
N SER A 50 29.84 -36.76 5.48
CA SER A 50 31.07 -37.26 6.11
C SER A 50 32.15 -37.65 5.10
N GLN A 51 31.79 -37.87 3.83
CA GLN A 51 32.77 -38.12 2.78
C GLN A 51 33.64 -36.88 2.59
N ILE A 52 33.08 -35.67 2.73
CA ILE A 52 33.79 -34.38 2.59
C ILE A 52 35.03 -34.31 3.48
N ALA A 53 34.90 -34.73 4.74
CA ALA A 53 35.98 -34.68 5.72
C ALA A 53 37.18 -35.59 5.39
N ASN A 54 36.98 -36.61 4.53
CA ASN A 54 38.04 -37.54 4.15
C ASN A 54 38.87 -37.05 2.94
N TRP A 55 38.57 -35.88 2.38
CA TRP A 55 39.08 -35.45 1.07
C TRP A 55 40.37 -34.64 1.06
N ASN A 56 40.99 -34.38 2.21
CA ASN A 56 42.31 -33.72 2.34
C ASN A 56 43.47 -34.46 1.60
N ARG A 57 43.18 -35.50 0.79
CA ARG A 57 44.13 -36.39 0.13
C ARG A 57 43.94 -36.53 -1.39
N VAL A 58 42.94 -35.90 -2.03
CA VAL A 58 42.64 -36.09 -3.47
C VAL A 58 42.54 -34.74 -4.20
N ALA A 59 43.20 -34.63 -5.36
CA ALA A 59 43.29 -33.39 -6.14
C ALA A 59 42.00 -32.99 -6.90
N PHE A 60 41.07 -33.91 -7.12
CA PHE A 60 39.75 -33.63 -7.72
C PHE A 60 38.72 -34.67 -7.27
N GLY A 61 37.45 -34.29 -7.22
CA GLY A 61 36.36 -35.22 -6.96
C GLY A 61 34.98 -34.59 -6.99
N GLY A 62 33.97 -35.44 -6.86
CA GLY A 62 32.57 -35.03 -6.75
C GLY A 62 31.76 -36.01 -5.92
N VAL A 63 30.78 -35.51 -5.16
CA VAL A 63 29.85 -36.32 -4.39
C VAL A 63 28.44 -35.78 -4.57
N ASN A 64 27.46 -36.68 -4.50
CA ASN A 64 26.07 -36.29 -4.37
C ASN A 64 25.69 -36.30 -2.89
N LEU A 65 25.42 -35.12 -2.34
CA LEU A 65 24.88 -34.93 -1.00
C LEU A 65 23.36 -35.02 -1.06
N THR A 66 22.73 -35.71 -0.12
CA THR A 66 21.26 -35.83 -0.10
C THR A 66 20.72 -35.38 1.24
N THR A 67 19.87 -34.36 1.23
CA THR A 67 19.26 -33.81 2.45
C THR A 67 18.13 -34.72 2.96
N PRO A 68 17.68 -34.56 4.23
CA PRO A 68 16.55 -35.31 4.77
C PRO A 68 15.25 -35.15 3.98
N GLY A 69 15.00 -33.98 3.38
CA GLY A 69 13.87 -33.75 2.48
C GLY A 69 14.02 -34.33 1.07
N GLY A 70 15.11 -35.06 0.80
CA GLY A 70 15.35 -35.74 -0.48
C GLY A 70 16.01 -34.89 -1.56
N ILE A 71 16.45 -33.67 -1.24
CA ILE A 71 17.12 -32.78 -2.21
C ILE A 71 18.56 -33.27 -2.44
N VAL A 72 18.94 -33.41 -3.70
CA VAL A 72 20.29 -33.87 -4.09
C VAL A 72 21.15 -32.71 -4.59
N PHE A 73 22.30 -32.51 -3.97
CA PHE A 73 23.31 -31.55 -4.40
C PHE A 73 24.50 -32.27 -5.02
N PRO A 74 24.83 -31.99 -6.30
CA PRO A 74 26.15 -32.31 -6.82
C PRO A 74 27.15 -31.33 -6.21
N TYR A 75 28.09 -31.83 -5.41
CA TYR A 75 29.18 -31.04 -4.83
C TYR A 75 30.49 -31.48 -5.46
N THR A 76 31.22 -30.55 -6.07
CA THR A 76 32.47 -30.82 -6.78
C THR A 76 33.63 -29.98 -6.25
N TRP A 77 34.83 -30.53 -6.28
CA TRP A 77 36.04 -29.83 -5.84
C TRP A 77 37.27 -30.21 -6.67
N MET A 78 38.21 -29.27 -6.74
CA MET A 78 39.52 -29.44 -7.35
C MET A 78 40.57 -28.65 -6.55
N ILE A 79 41.62 -29.35 -6.08
CA ILE A 79 42.67 -28.86 -5.18
C ILE A 79 44.03 -28.90 -5.91
N GLY A 80 44.85 -27.86 -5.76
CA GLY A 80 46.26 -27.87 -6.15
C GLY A 80 46.57 -27.62 -7.63
N ALA A 81 45.58 -27.22 -8.43
CA ALA A 81 45.79 -26.75 -9.80
C ALA A 81 45.98 -25.22 -9.86
N ALA A 82 46.66 -24.72 -10.90
CA ALA A 82 46.67 -23.30 -11.23
C ALA A 82 45.26 -22.77 -11.60
N ASP A 83 44.37 -23.69 -12.01
CA ASP A 83 42.97 -23.52 -12.36
C ASP A 83 42.11 -24.53 -11.55
N GLY A 84 41.72 -24.19 -10.32
CA GLY A 84 40.85 -25.02 -9.46
C GLY A 84 39.38 -24.60 -9.52
N SER A 85 38.45 -25.45 -9.07
CA SER A 85 37.06 -25.05 -8.81
C SER A 85 36.46 -25.76 -7.60
N VAL A 86 35.65 -25.04 -6.83
CA VAL A 86 34.89 -25.58 -5.69
C VAL A 86 33.48 -25.02 -5.74
N THR A 87 32.48 -25.86 -5.46
CA THR A 87 31.10 -25.40 -5.32
C THR A 87 30.96 -24.51 -4.08
N ALA A 88 30.80 -23.22 -4.32
CA ALA A 88 30.70 -22.18 -3.30
C ALA A 88 29.30 -22.10 -2.71
N ALA A 89 28.30 -22.18 -3.58
CA ALA A 89 26.91 -22.12 -3.20
C ALA A 89 26.06 -22.92 -4.19
N SER A 90 25.01 -23.58 -3.71
CA SER A 90 24.04 -24.23 -4.58
C SER A 90 22.65 -24.13 -4.01
N LEU A 91 21.69 -23.85 -4.88
CA LEU A 91 20.27 -23.80 -4.57
C LEU A 91 19.54 -24.84 -5.41
N ARG A 92 18.77 -25.69 -4.73
CA ARG A 92 18.00 -26.78 -5.34
C ARG A 92 16.65 -26.88 -4.65
N THR A 93 15.66 -27.36 -5.40
CA THR A 93 14.30 -27.53 -4.92
C THR A 93 13.82 -28.95 -5.16
N MET A 94 12.86 -29.39 -4.37
CA MET A 94 12.13 -30.62 -4.59
C MET A 94 10.64 -30.32 -4.42
N THR A 95 9.87 -30.56 -5.48
CA THR A 95 8.42 -30.35 -5.46
C THR A 95 7.72 -31.56 -4.85
N LEU A 96 6.63 -31.31 -4.13
CA LEU A 96 5.83 -32.35 -3.51
C LEU A 96 4.56 -32.58 -4.33
N GLY A 97 4.14 -33.84 -4.42
CA GLY A 97 2.92 -34.23 -5.11
C GLY A 97 1.65 -33.69 -4.42
N PRO A 98 0.48 -33.80 -5.09
CA PRO A 98 -0.79 -33.32 -4.56
C PRO A 98 -1.19 -34.03 -3.25
N GLU A 99 -0.88 -35.32 -3.10
CA GLU A 99 -1.18 -36.09 -1.87
C GLU A 99 -0.38 -35.58 -0.67
N ALA A 100 0.90 -35.26 -0.85
CA ALA A 100 1.75 -34.69 0.18
C ALA A 100 1.31 -33.26 0.52
N THR A 101 0.99 -32.46 -0.50
CA THR A 101 0.41 -31.12 -0.32
C THR A 101 -0.87 -31.20 0.49
N ALA A 102 -1.78 -32.13 0.19
CA ALA A 102 -3.03 -32.28 0.90
C ALA A 102 -2.84 -32.66 2.38
N ALA A 103 -1.85 -33.48 2.72
CA ALA A 103 -1.66 -33.94 4.09
C ALA A 103 -1.34 -32.81 5.09
N ASN A 104 -0.52 -31.84 4.72
CA ASN A 104 -0.03 -30.82 5.68
C ASN A 104 0.19 -29.44 5.05
N GLY A 105 -0.34 -29.19 3.86
CA GLY A 105 -0.13 -27.97 3.10
C GLY A 105 1.27 -27.82 2.48
N SER A 106 2.20 -28.74 2.71
CA SER A 106 3.58 -28.63 2.22
C SER A 106 3.66 -29.00 0.74
N PHE A 107 4.12 -28.07 -0.09
CA PHE A 107 4.14 -28.26 -1.55
C PHE A 107 5.55 -28.28 -2.12
N MET A 108 6.58 -27.89 -1.37
CA MET A 108 7.97 -27.98 -1.83
C MET A 108 8.99 -27.90 -0.67
N HIS A 109 10.15 -28.50 -0.90
CA HIS A 109 11.37 -28.28 -0.13
C HIS A 109 12.35 -27.45 -0.95
N VAL A 110 13.07 -26.55 -0.28
CA VAL A 110 14.16 -25.76 -0.86
C VAL A 110 15.36 -25.93 0.04
N ALA A 111 16.51 -26.28 -0.52
CA ALA A 111 17.74 -26.31 0.24
C ALA A 111 18.79 -25.40 -0.38
N PHE A 112 19.57 -24.79 0.49
CA PHE A 112 20.71 -23.97 0.14
C PHE A 112 21.96 -24.55 0.79
N LEU A 113 22.93 -24.86 -0.06
CA LEU A 113 24.28 -25.22 0.32
C LEU A 113 25.14 -23.98 0.22
N SER A 114 25.86 -23.67 1.29
CA SER A 114 26.85 -22.58 1.36
C SER A 114 28.16 -23.13 1.88
N ASP A 115 29.23 -22.94 1.14
CA ASP A 115 30.57 -23.34 1.56
C ASP A 115 31.44 -22.12 1.81
N SER A 116 31.87 -21.93 3.06
CA SER A 116 32.86 -20.93 3.43
C SER A 116 34.26 -21.49 3.18
N TYR A 117 34.68 -21.44 1.93
CA TYR A 117 35.99 -21.95 1.55
C TYR A 117 37.15 -21.09 2.12
N PHE A 118 38.22 -21.75 2.61
CA PHE A 118 39.48 -21.10 3.01
C PHE A 118 40.52 -21.20 1.88
N GLY A 119 40.74 -20.07 1.21
CA GLY A 119 41.79 -19.93 0.21
C GLY A 119 42.96 -19.08 0.65
N ARG A 120 44.17 -19.47 0.22
CA ARG A 120 45.33 -18.58 0.33
C ARG A 120 45.42 -17.75 -0.95
N TYR A 121 45.30 -16.43 -0.81
CA TYR A 121 45.41 -15.48 -1.91
C TYR A 121 46.89 -15.26 -2.27
N TYR A 122 47.24 -15.46 -3.53
CA TYR A 122 48.49 -14.99 -4.14
C TYR A 122 48.18 -13.92 -5.19
N THR A 123 49.20 -13.20 -5.66
CA THR A 123 49.03 -12.05 -6.58
C THR A 123 48.28 -12.41 -7.86
N ASP A 124 48.37 -13.66 -8.32
CA ASP A 124 47.88 -14.07 -9.64
C ASP A 124 46.93 -15.29 -9.59
N TYR A 125 46.70 -15.90 -8.42
CA TYR A 125 45.88 -17.12 -8.28
C TYR A 125 45.53 -17.39 -6.80
N ILE A 126 44.49 -18.20 -6.56
CA ILE A 126 44.06 -18.63 -5.22
C ILE A 126 44.51 -20.08 -5.03
N TYR A 127 44.83 -20.50 -3.80
CA TYR A 127 45.04 -21.92 -3.49
C TYR A 127 43.97 -22.44 -2.56
N VAL A 128 43.26 -23.48 -2.99
CA VAL A 128 42.39 -24.29 -2.13
C VAL A 128 43.24 -25.07 -1.16
N THR A 129 43.30 -24.61 0.10
CA THR A 129 44.09 -25.27 1.14
C THR A 129 43.31 -26.41 1.77
N GLU A 130 42.06 -26.18 2.19
CA GLU A 130 41.17 -27.20 2.74
C GLU A 130 39.70 -26.80 2.45
N PRO A 131 38.86 -27.71 1.93
CA PRO A 131 37.42 -27.47 1.88
C PRO A 131 36.88 -27.41 3.31
N ALA A 132 36.12 -26.36 3.63
CA ALA A 132 35.37 -26.35 4.88
C ALA A 132 34.18 -27.31 4.76
N MET A 133 33.61 -27.72 5.89
CA MET A 133 32.35 -28.45 5.84
C MET A 133 31.26 -27.46 5.41
N PRO A 134 30.52 -27.73 4.32
CA PRO A 134 29.50 -26.80 3.85
C PRO A 134 28.30 -26.78 4.80
N ASP A 135 27.70 -25.62 4.94
CA ASP A 135 26.44 -25.43 5.65
C ASP A 135 25.27 -25.69 4.70
N ILE A 136 24.35 -26.55 5.13
CA ILE A 136 23.17 -26.93 4.36
C ILE A 136 21.93 -26.59 5.19
N ILE A 137 21.16 -25.64 4.69
CA ILE A 137 19.90 -25.21 5.29
C ILE A 137 18.77 -25.66 4.37
N GLU A 138 17.79 -26.36 4.94
CA GLU A 138 16.60 -26.82 4.22
C GLU A 138 15.37 -26.11 4.78
N CYS A 139 14.56 -25.55 3.89
CA CYS A 139 13.29 -24.90 4.16
C CYS A 139 12.14 -25.69 3.55
N THR A 140 11.10 -25.93 4.33
CA THR A 140 9.83 -26.48 3.85
C THR A 140 8.84 -25.35 3.64
N PHE A 141 8.30 -25.24 2.43
CA PHE A 141 7.25 -24.29 2.10
C PHE A 141 5.89 -24.96 2.22
N SER A 142 5.03 -24.33 3.01
CA SER A 142 3.68 -24.82 3.28
C SER A 142 2.64 -23.73 3.14
N LEU A 143 1.43 -24.17 2.79
CA LEU A 143 0.21 -23.38 2.90
C LEU A 143 -0.27 -23.43 4.35
N VAL A 144 -0.58 -22.27 4.91
CA VAL A 144 -1.02 -22.12 6.29
C VAL A 144 -2.19 -21.14 6.39
N ALA A 145 -2.94 -21.21 7.48
CA ALA A 145 -3.90 -20.19 7.85
C ALA A 145 -3.25 -19.21 8.84
N TRP A 146 -3.50 -17.92 8.65
CA TRP A 146 -3.04 -16.85 9.55
C TRP A 146 -4.24 -16.21 10.22
N ASN A 147 -4.21 -16.14 11.55
CA ASN A 147 -5.16 -15.34 12.32
C ASN A 147 -4.57 -13.96 12.57
N TYR A 148 -5.16 -12.95 11.94
CA TYR A 148 -4.83 -11.55 12.15
C TYR A 148 -5.80 -10.91 13.13
N SER A 149 -5.26 -10.29 14.17
CA SER A 149 -6.02 -9.51 15.14
C SER A 149 -5.38 -8.15 15.38
N LEU A 150 -6.16 -7.21 15.92
CA LEU A 150 -5.73 -5.83 16.17
C LEU A 150 -5.18 -5.15 14.91
N VAL A 151 -5.86 -5.33 13.78
CA VAL A 151 -5.44 -4.73 12.51
C VAL A 151 -5.91 -3.27 12.51
N THR A 152 -4.96 -2.36 12.32
CA THR A 152 -5.20 -0.91 12.24
C THR A 152 -4.52 -0.35 11.01
N SER A 153 -4.95 0.84 10.57
CA SER A 153 -4.32 1.54 9.45
C SER A 153 -4.24 3.03 9.72
N ASP A 154 -3.06 3.60 9.45
CA ASP A 154 -2.73 5.01 9.63
C ASP A 154 -2.62 5.73 8.27
N GLU A 155 -3.71 5.71 7.49
CA GLU A 155 -3.85 6.20 6.09
C GLU A 155 -2.90 5.59 5.05
N LYS A 156 -1.59 5.50 5.34
CA LYS A 156 -0.51 5.04 4.46
C LYS A 156 0.00 3.64 4.75
N ASN A 157 -0.08 3.20 6.02
CA ASN A 157 0.40 1.89 6.43
C ASN A 157 -0.71 1.06 7.09
N LEU A 158 -0.69 -0.24 6.83
CA LEU A 158 -1.51 -1.25 7.52
C LEU A 158 -0.64 -1.90 8.59
N ASN A 159 -1.05 -1.77 9.84
CA ASN A 159 -0.38 -2.35 10.98
C ASN A 159 -1.18 -3.57 11.45
N ILE A 160 -0.53 -4.74 11.45
CA ILE A 160 -1.09 -5.98 11.98
C ILE A 160 -0.54 -6.14 13.39
N GLY A 161 -1.38 -5.93 14.41
CA GLY A 161 -0.94 -5.98 15.80
C GLY A 161 -0.55 -7.38 16.28
N SER A 162 -1.29 -8.40 15.88
CA SER A 162 -0.95 -9.80 16.18
C SER A 162 -1.25 -10.72 15.00
N ARG A 163 -0.31 -11.64 14.77
CA ARG A 163 -0.34 -12.66 13.73
C ARG A 163 -0.04 -14.00 14.37
N VAL A 164 -1.00 -14.92 14.33
CA VAL A 164 -0.85 -16.28 14.86
C VAL A 164 -0.97 -17.27 13.69
N LEU A 165 -0.01 -18.20 13.61
CA LEU A 165 -0.03 -19.29 12.64
C LEU A 165 -1.02 -20.35 13.10
N ILE A 166 -1.90 -20.77 12.19
CA ILE A 166 -2.81 -21.90 12.36
C ILE A 166 -2.42 -22.96 11.32
N PRO A 167 -1.95 -24.14 11.74
CA PRO A 167 -1.66 -25.22 10.82
C PRO A 167 -2.96 -25.68 10.12
N LEU A 168 -2.87 -26.00 8.84
CA LEU A 168 -3.99 -26.60 8.12
C LEU A 168 -4.13 -28.06 8.55
N ASN A 169 -5.37 -28.52 8.77
CA ASN A 169 -5.64 -29.95 8.94
C ASN A 169 -5.46 -30.68 7.60
N ASP A 170 -5.36 -32.02 7.65
CA ASP A 170 -5.33 -32.87 6.47
C ASP A 170 -6.46 -32.51 5.50
N GLY A 171 -6.06 -32.07 4.31
CA GLY A 171 -6.94 -31.70 3.22
C GLY A 171 -7.37 -32.90 2.39
N VAL A 172 -8.53 -32.76 1.73
CA VAL A 172 -9.03 -33.78 0.81
C VAL A 172 -8.68 -33.38 -0.62
N TYR A 173 -7.78 -34.12 -1.25
CA TYR A 173 -7.47 -33.95 -2.68
C TYR A 173 -8.63 -34.47 -3.53
N GLN A 174 -9.23 -33.57 -4.32
CA GLN A 174 -10.23 -33.92 -5.31
C GLN A 174 -9.56 -33.83 -6.69
N GLY A 175 -9.21 -35.00 -7.22
CA GLY A 175 -8.55 -35.13 -8.52
C GLY A 175 -9.42 -34.65 -9.68
N GLN A 176 -8.75 -34.39 -10.81
CA GLN A 176 -9.41 -33.94 -12.02
C GLN A 176 -10.32 -35.04 -12.60
N SER A 177 -11.63 -34.79 -12.65
CA SER A 177 -12.58 -35.67 -13.36
C SER A 177 -12.50 -35.37 -14.86
N VAL A 178 -11.91 -36.28 -15.64
CA VAL A 178 -11.89 -36.19 -17.11
C VAL A 178 -13.24 -36.65 -17.66
N GLY A 179 -14.23 -35.75 -17.64
CA GLY A 179 -15.55 -35.97 -18.24
C GLY A 179 -15.70 -35.22 -19.56
N ASN A 180 -15.20 -35.80 -20.66
CA ASN A 180 -15.17 -35.23 -22.02
C ASN A 180 -14.39 -33.90 -22.13
N ALA A 181 -13.73 -33.68 -23.27
CA ALA A 181 -12.69 -32.65 -23.51
C ALA A 181 -13.10 -31.16 -23.35
N LEU A 182 -14.25 -30.85 -22.74
CA LEU A 182 -14.79 -29.50 -22.58
C LEU A 182 -15.17 -29.12 -21.14
N ASN A 183 -15.21 -30.07 -20.19
CA ASN A 183 -15.50 -29.81 -18.77
C ASN A 183 -14.41 -30.41 -17.87
N THR A 184 -13.22 -29.82 -17.89
CA THR A 184 -12.18 -30.14 -16.91
C THR A 184 -12.46 -29.40 -15.61
N THR A 185 -12.86 -30.11 -14.56
CA THR A 185 -12.86 -29.56 -13.20
C THR A 185 -11.41 -29.50 -12.72
N ALA A 186 -10.91 -28.30 -12.40
CA ALA A 186 -9.57 -28.11 -11.82
C ALA A 186 -9.36 -29.01 -10.59
N ALA A 187 -8.18 -29.62 -10.49
CA ALA A 187 -7.82 -30.38 -9.31
C ALA A 187 -7.67 -29.41 -8.14
N HIS A 188 -8.30 -29.72 -7.01
CA HIS A 188 -8.30 -28.83 -5.85
C HIS A 188 -8.19 -29.60 -4.54
N ILE A 189 -7.73 -28.90 -3.52
CA ILE A 189 -7.61 -29.42 -2.16
C ILE A 189 -8.50 -28.57 -1.25
N ASN A 190 -9.33 -29.26 -0.48
CA ASN A 190 -10.18 -28.65 0.53
C ASN A 190 -9.52 -28.82 1.90
N TYR A 191 -9.12 -27.71 2.50
CA TYR A 191 -8.61 -27.66 3.86
C TYR A 191 -9.66 -27.12 4.82
N THR A 192 -9.60 -27.56 6.07
CA THR A 192 -10.41 -26.99 7.15
C THR A 192 -9.47 -26.50 8.25
N ALA A 193 -9.66 -25.27 8.73
CA ALA A 193 -8.90 -24.74 9.87
C ALA A 193 -9.80 -23.84 10.71
N GLU A 194 -9.90 -24.13 12.02
CA GLU A 194 -10.76 -23.41 12.98
C GLU A 194 -12.20 -23.14 12.51
N GLY A 195 -12.79 -24.10 11.76
CA GLY A 195 -14.16 -23.98 11.24
C GLY A 195 -14.30 -23.16 9.95
N HIS A 196 -13.18 -22.77 9.33
CA HIS A 196 -13.13 -22.18 7.99
C HIS A 196 -12.66 -23.18 6.95
N ASP A 197 -13.36 -23.22 5.82
CA ASP A 197 -13.01 -24.06 4.67
C ASP A 197 -12.18 -23.24 3.67
N PHE A 198 -11.01 -23.75 3.32
CA PHE A 198 -10.13 -23.16 2.31
C PHE A 198 -10.07 -24.05 1.08
N PHE A 199 -10.26 -23.45 -0.08
CA PHE A 199 -10.21 -24.11 -1.38
C PHE A 199 -8.93 -23.68 -2.09
N VAL A 200 -8.04 -24.64 -2.37
CA VAL A 200 -6.78 -24.38 -3.06
C VAL A 200 -6.78 -25.13 -4.37
N SER A 201 -6.71 -24.42 -5.49
CA SER A 201 -6.55 -25.03 -6.81
C SER A 201 -5.10 -25.44 -7.03
N MET A 202 -4.87 -26.70 -7.42
CA MET A 202 -3.53 -27.17 -7.80
C MET A 202 -3.02 -26.49 -9.06
N ASP A 203 -3.92 -26.00 -9.93
CA ASP A 203 -3.56 -25.19 -11.10
C ASP A 203 -2.86 -23.87 -10.71
N GLU A 204 -2.99 -23.42 -9.45
CA GLU A 204 -2.26 -22.26 -8.92
C GLU A 204 -0.96 -22.64 -8.21
N VAL A 205 -0.88 -23.85 -7.65
CA VAL A 205 0.30 -24.35 -6.91
C VAL A 205 1.36 -24.93 -7.85
N GLU A 206 0.96 -25.65 -8.90
CA GLU A 206 1.91 -26.26 -9.86
C GLU A 206 2.78 -25.22 -10.60
N PRO A 207 2.26 -24.09 -11.11
CA PRO A 207 3.11 -23.08 -11.74
C PRO A 207 4.14 -22.47 -10.79
N LEU A 208 3.81 -22.41 -9.49
CA LEU A 208 4.72 -21.95 -8.45
C LEU A 208 5.85 -22.95 -8.25
N GLN A 209 5.52 -24.24 -8.14
CA GLN A 209 6.49 -25.34 -8.08
C GLN A 209 7.44 -25.32 -9.30
N VAL A 210 6.88 -25.19 -10.51
CA VAL A 210 7.67 -25.10 -11.76
C VAL A 210 8.59 -23.87 -11.76
N PHE A 211 8.14 -22.73 -11.24
CA PHE A 211 8.98 -21.54 -11.15
C PHE A 211 10.18 -21.74 -10.21
N PHE A 212 9.97 -22.36 -9.05
CA PHE A 212 11.04 -22.65 -8.11
C PHE A 212 12.02 -23.71 -8.60
N SER A 213 11.58 -24.65 -9.44
CA SER A 213 12.46 -25.61 -10.12
C SER A 213 13.09 -25.08 -11.42
N SER A 214 12.86 -23.80 -11.74
CA SER A 214 13.42 -23.19 -12.95
C SER A 214 14.90 -22.80 -12.76
N PRO A 215 15.69 -22.65 -13.84
CA PRO A 215 17.07 -22.17 -13.76
C PRO A 215 17.22 -20.72 -13.23
N ALA A 216 16.11 -19.99 -13.07
CA ALA A 216 16.13 -18.69 -12.42
C ALA A 216 16.31 -18.82 -10.90
N PHE A 217 15.82 -19.93 -10.33
CA PHE A 217 15.87 -20.19 -8.89
C PHE A 217 16.88 -21.28 -8.53
N GLU A 218 17.00 -22.33 -9.33
CA GLU A 218 18.01 -23.37 -9.14
C GLU A 218 19.33 -23.03 -9.84
N GLY A 219 20.44 -23.34 -9.18
CA GLY A 219 21.76 -23.15 -9.76
C GLY A 219 22.88 -23.59 -8.84
N SER A 220 24.11 -23.49 -9.33
CA SER A 220 25.31 -23.57 -8.50
C SER A 220 26.24 -22.44 -8.90
N VAL A 221 26.98 -21.95 -7.93
CA VAL A 221 28.07 -21.01 -8.11
C VAL A 221 29.32 -21.76 -7.70
N ASP A 222 30.20 -21.95 -8.66
CA ASP A 222 31.50 -22.54 -8.44
C ASP A 222 32.53 -21.40 -8.43
N TYR A 223 33.40 -21.38 -7.42
CA TYR A 223 34.55 -20.47 -7.43
C TYR A 223 35.61 -21.06 -8.34
N GLY A 224 35.83 -20.44 -9.51
CA GLY A 224 36.97 -20.71 -10.37
C GLY A 224 38.24 -20.04 -9.81
N VAL A 225 39.32 -20.78 -9.79
CA VAL A 225 40.59 -20.40 -9.15
C VAL A 225 41.67 -20.38 -10.22
N GLY A 226 41.80 -19.31 -10.98
CA GLY A 226 42.82 -19.19 -12.04
C GLY A 226 42.94 -17.80 -12.69
N ASN A 227 41.83 -17.04 -12.76
CA ASN A 227 41.84 -15.66 -13.22
C ASN A 227 40.87 -14.80 -12.38
N PRO A 228 41.30 -13.67 -11.78
CA PRO A 228 40.42 -12.79 -11.01
C PRO A 228 39.21 -12.24 -11.81
N THR A 229 39.24 -12.30 -13.15
CA THR A 229 38.08 -11.95 -14.00
C THR A 229 37.08 -13.10 -14.21
N ASP A 230 37.41 -14.34 -13.82
CA ASP A 230 36.55 -15.53 -13.96
C ASP A 230 35.73 -15.81 -12.69
N HIS A 231 35.38 -14.76 -11.94
CA HIS A 231 34.30 -14.86 -10.96
C HIS A 231 33.00 -15.15 -11.73
N TYR A 232 32.60 -16.42 -11.76
CA TYR A 232 31.32 -16.83 -12.29
C TYR A 232 30.22 -16.08 -11.53
N ALA A 233 29.67 -15.05 -12.19
CA ALA A 233 28.53 -14.30 -11.68
C ALA A 233 27.43 -15.30 -11.33
N GLY A 234 26.99 -15.29 -10.08
CA GLY A 234 26.09 -16.33 -9.60
C GLY A 234 24.85 -16.45 -10.47
N VAL A 235 24.51 -17.68 -10.83
CA VAL A 235 23.35 -17.96 -11.69
C VAL A 235 22.07 -17.71 -10.89
N GLY A 236 21.14 -16.97 -11.49
CA GLY A 236 19.81 -16.74 -10.93
C GLY A 236 19.83 -15.92 -9.63
N VAL A 237 19.10 -16.40 -8.63
CA VAL A 237 18.88 -15.71 -7.35
C VAL A 237 19.95 -15.99 -6.29
N ILE A 238 20.91 -16.89 -6.57
CA ILE A 238 21.94 -17.31 -5.60
C ILE A 238 22.73 -16.13 -4.99
N PRO A 239 23.12 -15.08 -5.76
CA PRO A 239 23.79 -13.91 -5.18
C PRO A 239 23.01 -13.20 -4.07
N ALA A 240 21.67 -13.29 -4.05
CA ALA A 240 20.84 -12.69 -3.01
C ALA A 240 21.05 -13.36 -1.63
N PHE A 241 21.45 -14.64 -1.62
CA PHE A 241 21.67 -15.41 -0.41
C PHE A 241 23.13 -15.38 0.08
N MET A 242 24.06 -14.89 -0.73
CA MET A 242 25.47 -14.80 -0.31
C MET A 242 25.70 -13.68 0.70
N ASN A 243 24.87 -12.63 0.69
CA ASN A 243 24.99 -11.46 1.56
C ASN A 243 23.94 -11.41 2.68
N ALA A 244 23.01 -12.37 2.72
CA ALA A 244 21.91 -12.38 3.68
C ALA A 244 21.66 -13.81 4.19
N SER A 245 21.18 -13.93 5.42
CA SER A 245 20.72 -15.20 5.99
C SER A 245 19.64 -15.82 5.10
N PHE A 246 19.91 -17.03 4.59
CA PHE A 246 18.98 -17.78 3.73
C PHE A 246 17.59 -17.91 4.38
N THR A 247 17.55 -18.20 5.69
CA THR A 247 16.31 -18.32 6.48
C THR A 247 15.45 -17.07 6.41
N ASP A 248 16.06 -15.90 6.58
CA ASP A 248 15.33 -14.63 6.64
C ASP A 248 14.86 -14.20 5.25
N VAL A 249 15.62 -14.54 4.21
CA VAL A 249 15.20 -14.31 2.82
C VAL A 249 13.99 -15.17 2.49
N MET A 250 14.00 -16.47 2.83
CA MET A 250 12.87 -17.37 2.54
C MET A 250 11.61 -16.98 3.32
N ASP A 251 11.75 -16.53 4.58
CA ASP A 251 10.63 -15.98 5.36
C ASP A 251 10.05 -14.69 4.75
N ARG A 252 10.90 -13.80 4.21
CA ARG A 252 10.42 -12.63 3.44
C ARG A 252 9.71 -13.03 2.15
N VAL A 253 10.20 -14.05 1.44
CA VAL A 253 9.53 -14.60 0.24
C VAL A 253 8.15 -15.15 0.60
N ALA A 254 8.03 -15.96 1.66
CA ALA A 254 6.75 -16.49 2.12
C ALA A 254 5.76 -15.39 2.52
N ARG A 255 6.23 -14.35 3.22
CA ARG A 255 5.40 -13.17 3.55
C ARG A 255 4.95 -12.41 2.31
N SER A 256 5.85 -12.17 1.37
CA SER A 256 5.53 -11.44 0.13
C SER A 256 4.51 -12.21 -0.73
N MET A 257 4.64 -13.53 -0.80
CA MET A 257 3.66 -14.39 -1.48
C MET A 257 2.30 -14.38 -0.77
N THR A 258 2.30 -14.44 0.56
CA THR A 258 1.07 -14.30 1.38
C THR A 258 0.36 -12.99 1.08
N ASP A 259 1.11 -11.91 1.00
CA ASP A 259 0.55 -10.58 0.71
C ASP A 259 0.03 -10.48 -0.72
N SER A 260 0.71 -11.10 -1.69
CA SER A 260 0.20 -11.17 -3.07
C SER A 260 -1.10 -11.97 -3.14
N LEU A 261 -1.20 -13.08 -2.39
CA LEU A 261 -2.40 -13.91 -2.34
C LEU A 261 -3.59 -13.14 -1.74
N GLN A 262 -3.35 -12.41 -0.65
CA GLN A 262 -4.36 -11.58 0.01
C GLN A 262 -4.85 -10.44 -0.89
N GLN A 263 -3.98 -9.87 -1.73
CA GLN A 263 -4.35 -8.80 -2.67
C GLN A 263 -5.23 -9.30 -3.82
N SER A 264 -5.04 -10.54 -4.26
CA SER A 264 -5.87 -11.16 -5.30
C SER A 264 -7.16 -11.78 -4.77
N ALA A 265 -7.34 -11.86 -3.45
CA ALA A 265 -8.50 -12.51 -2.86
C ALA A 265 -9.81 -11.76 -3.20
N ALA A 266 -10.81 -12.53 -3.64
CA ALA A 266 -12.13 -11.99 -3.96
C ALA A 266 -12.89 -11.53 -2.70
N GLN A 267 -12.65 -12.19 -1.56
CA GLN A 267 -13.27 -11.86 -0.29
C GLN A 267 -12.49 -10.75 0.41
N ARG A 268 -13.21 -9.69 0.80
CA ARG A 268 -12.64 -8.54 1.51
C ARG A 268 -13.11 -8.52 2.95
N ALA A 269 -12.19 -8.20 3.87
CA ALA A 269 -12.51 -7.94 5.26
C ALA A 269 -13.06 -6.52 5.43
N TYR A 270 -14.25 -6.38 6.01
CA TYR A 270 -14.86 -5.09 6.29
C TYR A 270 -14.37 -4.55 7.64
N GLY A 271 -13.91 -3.29 7.64
CA GLY A 271 -13.43 -2.59 8.83
C GLY A 271 -14.31 -1.39 9.17
N LEU A 272 -14.00 -0.77 10.32
CA LEU A 272 -14.57 0.49 10.75
C LEU A 272 -13.64 1.63 10.35
N MET A 273 -14.18 2.66 9.72
CA MET A 273 -13.43 3.85 9.33
C MET A 273 -13.78 5.01 10.27
N GLN A 274 -12.78 5.69 10.82
CA GLN A 274 -13.00 6.89 11.61
C GLN A 274 -13.25 8.07 10.67
N VAL A 275 -14.41 8.71 10.79
CA VAL A 275 -14.79 9.89 10.00
C VAL A 275 -14.98 11.06 10.93
N ASP A 276 -14.20 12.12 10.74
CA ASP A 276 -14.35 13.36 11.48
C ASP A 276 -15.49 14.18 10.86
N PHE A 277 -16.57 14.39 11.63
CA PHE A 277 -17.67 15.26 11.23
C PHE A 277 -17.54 16.63 11.90
N SER A 278 -17.51 17.69 11.09
CA SER A 278 -17.57 19.07 11.58
C SER A 278 -19.01 19.45 11.92
N TYR A 279 -19.32 19.59 13.22
CA TYR A 279 -20.60 20.11 13.69
C TYR A 279 -20.55 21.63 13.78
N PHE A 280 -21.31 22.32 12.91
CA PHE A 280 -21.51 23.77 13.02
C PHE A 280 -22.68 24.06 13.96
N ARG A 281 -22.38 24.61 15.14
CA ARG A 281 -23.42 25.14 16.04
C ARG A 281 -23.71 26.59 15.67
N VAL A 282 -24.82 26.82 14.97
CA VAL A 282 -25.27 28.17 14.65
C VAL A 282 -25.90 28.80 15.90
N TYR A 283 -25.30 29.88 16.40
CA TYR A 283 -25.85 30.66 17.50
C TYR A 283 -26.84 31.70 16.95
N TRP A 284 -28.12 31.34 16.93
CA TRP A 284 -29.22 32.19 16.42
C TRP A 284 -29.31 33.58 17.09
N ALA A 285 -28.84 33.70 18.34
CA ALA A 285 -28.80 34.99 19.06
C ALA A 285 -27.93 36.05 18.35
N TRP A 286 -26.88 35.63 17.64
CA TRP A 286 -26.03 36.55 16.88
C TRP A 286 -26.64 36.91 15.54
N VAL A 287 -27.51 36.06 14.98
CA VAL A 287 -28.23 36.30 13.73
C VAL A 287 -29.46 37.19 13.96
N SER A 288 -30.10 37.12 15.13
CA SER A 288 -31.27 37.94 15.44
C SER A 288 -30.96 39.43 15.51
N LEU A 289 -29.75 39.82 15.95
CA LEU A 289 -29.36 41.22 16.08
C LEU A 289 -29.30 41.97 14.73
N PRO A 290 -28.55 41.51 13.71
CA PRO A 290 -28.54 42.17 12.40
C PRO A 290 -29.91 42.13 11.72
N VAL A 291 -30.69 41.06 11.89
CA VAL A 291 -32.05 40.97 11.34
C VAL A 291 -32.99 42.00 11.99
N ALA A 292 -32.97 42.13 13.31
CA ALA A 292 -33.76 43.13 14.03
C ALA A 292 -33.35 44.57 13.66
N LEU A 293 -32.05 44.81 13.47
CA LEU A 293 -31.51 46.12 13.10
C LEU A 293 -31.94 46.52 11.67
N GLN A 294 -31.91 45.58 10.73
CA GLN A 294 -32.45 45.80 9.38
C GLN A 294 -33.95 46.08 9.39
N PHE A 295 -34.71 45.34 10.21
CA PHE A 295 -36.14 45.57 10.34
C PHE A 295 -36.45 46.97 10.90
N LEU A 296 -35.75 47.38 11.97
CA LEU A 296 -35.89 48.72 12.54
C LEU A 296 -35.49 49.83 11.56
N ALA A 297 -34.45 49.62 10.75
CA ALA A 297 -34.04 50.58 9.73
C ALA A 297 -35.13 50.76 8.66
N ILE A 298 -35.76 49.68 8.20
CA ILE A 298 -36.89 49.73 7.24
C ILE A 298 -38.07 50.50 7.85
N VAL A 299 -38.43 50.21 9.10
CA VAL A 299 -39.52 50.90 9.80
C VAL A 299 -39.23 52.40 9.90
N LEU A 300 -38.02 52.79 10.33
CA LEU A 300 -37.64 54.19 10.40
C LEU A 300 -37.68 54.88 9.05
N LEU A 301 -37.20 54.22 7.99
CA LEU A 301 -37.25 54.75 6.63
C LEU A 301 -38.70 55.03 6.20
N ILE A 302 -39.61 54.09 6.41
CA ILE A 302 -41.03 54.27 6.11
C ILE A 302 -41.62 55.43 6.92
N CYS A 303 -41.34 55.49 8.23
CA CYS A 303 -41.80 56.60 9.07
C CYS A 303 -41.26 57.96 8.61
N THR A 304 -40.01 58.03 8.15
CA THR A 304 -39.43 59.28 7.61
C THR A 304 -40.07 59.71 6.30
N ILE A 305 -40.44 58.77 5.42
CA ILE A 305 -41.16 59.07 4.18
C ILE A 305 -42.54 59.65 4.51
N ILE A 306 -43.32 58.96 5.36
CA ILE A 306 -44.66 59.42 5.75
C ILE A 306 -44.59 60.79 6.42
N ARG A 307 -43.64 60.99 7.35
CA ARG A 307 -43.52 62.28 8.02
C ARG A 307 -43.05 63.41 7.12
N ASN A 308 -42.18 63.12 6.15
CA ASN A 308 -41.78 64.11 5.15
C ASN A 308 -42.94 64.46 4.21
N GLU A 309 -43.78 63.49 3.85
CA GLU A 309 -44.99 63.72 3.06
C GLU A 309 -46.00 64.58 3.83
N GLU A 310 -46.31 64.22 5.09
CA GLU A 310 -47.22 65.02 5.95
C GLU A 310 -46.67 66.44 6.23
N ALA A 311 -45.36 66.58 6.41
CA ALA A 311 -44.74 67.89 6.67
C ALA A 311 -44.65 68.76 5.40
N GLY A 312 -44.54 68.13 4.22
CA GLY A 312 -44.67 68.78 2.92
C GLY A 312 -46.10 69.25 2.64
N GLU A 313 -47.10 68.43 2.97
CA GLU A 313 -48.52 68.76 2.80
C GLU A 313 -48.98 69.88 3.76
N LYS A 314 -48.41 69.93 4.97
CA LYS A 314 -48.67 71.00 5.96
C LYS A 314 -47.85 72.27 5.76
N GLY A 315 -47.07 72.37 4.67
CA GLY A 315 -46.29 73.57 4.33
C GLY A 315 -45.16 73.92 5.32
N GLN A 316 -44.77 72.99 6.20
CA GLN A 316 -43.73 73.25 7.22
C GLN A 316 -42.31 72.95 6.75
N VAL A 317 -42.15 72.31 5.58
CA VAL A 317 -40.84 72.07 4.97
C VAL A 317 -40.74 72.88 3.68
N PRO A 318 -40.00 74.00 3.68
CA PRO A 318 -39.75 74.75 2.46
C PRO A 318 -38.94 73.91 1.47
N MET A 319 -39.60 73.29 0.48
CA MET A 319 -38.96 72.51 -0.59
C MET A 319 -38.17 73.39 -1.58
N TRP A 320 -38.08 74.70 -1.34
CA TRP A 320 -37.46 75.68 -2.23
C TRP A 320 -35.93 75.75 -2.19
N LYS A 321 -35.26 75.06 -1.25
CA LYS A 321 -33.80 75.19 -1.03
C LYS A 321 -32.90 74.81 -2.23
N SER A 322 -33.43 74.17 -3.28
CA SER A 322 -32.66 73.79 -4.47
C SER A 322 -33.03 74.56 -5.75
N SER A 323 -33.98 75.50 -5.72
CA SER A 323 -34.40 76.23 -6.94
C SER A 323 -33.73 77.60 -7.05
N ARG A 324 -33.05 77.84 -8.19
CA ARG A 324 -32.36 79.11 -8.48
C ARG A 324 -33.32 80.26 -8.79
N THR A 325 -34.54 79.98 -9.21
CA THR A 325 -35.55 80.99 -9.59
C THR A 325 -36.13 81.75 -8.41
N VAL A 326 -36.01 81.22 -7.18
CA VAL A 326 -36.47 81.87 -5.95
C VAL A 326 -35.66 83.13 -5.61
N LEU A 327 -34.40 83.20 -6.07
CA LEU A 327 -33.56 84.39 -5.90
C LEU A 327 -34.05 85.62 -6.68
N LEU A 328 -34.93 85.47 -7.67
CA LEU A 328 -35.45 86.60 -8.46
C LEU A 328 -36.69 87.26 -7.83
N PHE A 329 -37.38 86.58 -6.92
CA PHE A 329 -38.69 87.00 -6.40
C PHE A 329 -38.72 87.31 -4.90
N HIS A 330 -37.55 87.40 -4.28
CA HIS A 330 -37.45 87.82 -2.88
C HIS A 330 -37.61 89.34 -2.75
N TYR A 331 -38.24 89.77 -1.67
CA TYR A 331 -38.18 91.16 -1.22
C TYR A 331 -37.64 91.21 0.21
N PHE A 332 -37.04 92.35 0.55
CA PHE A 332 -36.52 92.58 1.90
C PHE A 332 -37.56 93.32 2.73
N ASN A 333 -37.82 92.82 3.94
CA ASN A 333 -38.54 93.59 4.96
C ASN A 333 -37.57 94.54 5.70
N GLU A 334 -38.09 95.49 6.48
CA GLU A 334 -37.29 96.47 7.24
C GLU A 334 -36.30 95.83 8.23
N GLU A 335 -36.45 94.53 8.54
CA GLU A 335 -35.56 93.73 9.39
C GLU A 335 -34.48 92.93 8.60
N ASN A 336 -34.33 93.15 7.30
CA ASN A 336 -33.38 92.46 6.39
C ASN A 336 -33.57 90.93 6.25
N ASP A 337 -34.72 90.39 6.65
CA ASP A 337 -35.08 89.00 6.36
C ASP A 337 -35.55 88.82 4.91
N LEU A 338 -35.01 87.78 4.26
CA LEU A 338 -35.39 87.35 2.91
C LEU A 338 -36.72 86.60 2.97
N LEU A 339 -37.80 87.28 2.57
CA LEU A 339 -39.13 86.68 2.49
C LEU A 339 -39.52 86.48 1.03
N CYS A 340 -40.00 85.27 0.72
CA CYS A 340 -40.65 84.92 -0.55
C CYS A 340 -42.06 84.44 -0.22
N ASP A 341 -43.06 85.10 -0.82
CA ASP A 341 -44.48 84.80 -0.59
C ASP A 341 -44.96 83.57 -1.40
N VAL A 342 -44.06 82.92 -2.14
CA VAL A 342 -44.40 81.78 -3.00
C VAL A 342 -44.18 80.47 -2.23
N GLN A 343 -45.28 79.82 -1.85
CA GLN A 343 -45.24 78.55 -1.11
C GLN A 343 -45.38 77.31 -2.01
N ASN A 344 -45.87 77.47 -3.25
CA ASN A 344 -46.21 76.35 -4.12
C ASN A 344 -45.30 76.29 -5.37
N PRO A 345 -44.69 75.14 -5.71
CA PRO A 345 -43.87 75.01 -6.93
C PRO A 345 -44.66 75.29 -8.21
N LYS A 346 -45.97 75.05 -8.23
CA LYS A 346 -46.82 75.38 -9.38
C LYS A 346 -46.98 76.88 -9.58
N GLU A 347 -47.07 77.65 -8.49
CA GLU A 347 -47.10 79.12 -8.58
C GLU A 347 -45.78 79.67 -9.10
N LEU A 348 -44.66 79.08 -8.69
CA LEU A 348 -43.33 79.45 -9.19
C LEU A 348 -43.20 79.19 -10.71
N GLU A 349 -43.70 78.05 -11.19
CA GLU A 349 -43.69 77.69 -12.61
C GLU A 349 -44.60 78.59 -13.46
N ASP A 350 -45.76 78.98 -12.93
CA ASP A 350 -46.66 79.93 -13.59
C ASP A 350 -46.09 81.36 -13.64
N MET A 351 -45.39 81.79 -12.58
CA MET A 351 -44.69 83.08 -12.56
C MET A 351 -43.51 83.11 -13.54
N GLU A 352 -42.77 82.01 -13.69
CA GLU A 352 -41.70 81.87 -14.68
C GLU A 352 -42.25 81.99 -16.11
N LYS A 353 -43.32 81.26 -16.44
CA LYS A 353 -44.00 81.37 -17.75
C LYS A 353 -44.54 82.77 -18.02
N THR A 354 -45.02 83.46 -16.98
CA THR A 354 -45.51 84.84 -17.10
C THR A 354 -44.37 85.84 -17.33
N MET A 355 -43.17 85.60 -16.79
CA MET A 355 -41.98 86.40 -17.10
C MET A 355 -41.46 86.14 -18.51
N GLU A 356 -41.38 84.88 -18.96
CA GLU A 356 -40.97 84.54 -20.32
C GLU A 356 -41.86 85.24 -21.36
N THR A 357 -43.17 85.24 -21.16
CA THR A 357 -44.13 85.92 -22.04
C THR A 357 -44.05 87.46 -22.00
N ARG A 358 -43.53 88.07 -20.93
CA ARG A 358 -43.32 89.54 -20.83
C ARG A 358 -41.94 90.01 -21.30
N LEU A 359 -40.94 89.13 -21.28
CA LEU A 359 -39.56 89.45 -21.69
C LEU A 359 -39.26 89.11 -23.16
N GLY A 360 -40.26 88.62 -23.92
CA GLY A 360 -40.25 88.61 -25.37
C GLY A 360 -39.14 87.74 -25.96
N TYR A 361 -39.31 86.43 -25.85
CA TYR A 361 -38.84 85.46 -26.82
C TYR A 361 -40.01 84.61 -27.32
#